data_AF-A0A382MNP4-F1
#
_entry.id   AF-A0A382MNP4-F1
#
_cell.length_a   1.000
_cell.length_b   1.000
_cell.length_c   1.000
_cell.angle_alpha   90.00
_cell.angle_beta   90.00
_cell.angle_gamma   90.00
#
_symmetry.space_group_name_H-M   'P 1'
#
loop_
_entity.id
_entity.type
_entity.pdbx_description
1 polymer ?
#
loop_
_entity_poly.entity_id
_entity_poly.type
_entity_poly.pdbx_seq_one_letter_code
_entity_poly.pdbx_strand_id
1 'polypeptide(L)'
;MKHVVSISDLSKKQISSILKRAKELVPVAKGKKKSKSLDGKILATCFFEPSTRTRLSFETAMQRLGGTCIGFADPSATSHLKGETLVDGIKMVAGYADAVVLRHPQEGSAHLASENSEVPIINGGDGAGQHPTQTLLDLFTIKEEMKKLEGLNVGMLGDLRYGRTVHSLSHALAQFNNKLSFISPDSLSMPSHVTD
;
A
#
# COMPACT_ATOMS: atom_id res chain seq x y z
N MET A 1 -14.09 2.11 -6.10
CA MET A 1 -12.95 2.25 -5.18
C MET A 1 -12.22 3.52 -5.59
N LYS A 2 -12.29 4.58 -4.78
CA LYS A 2 -11.72 5.90 -5.11
C LYS A 2 -10.29 6.06 -4.58
N HIS A 3 -10.02 5.57 -3.37
CA HIS A 3 -8.69 5.58 -2.73
C HIS A 3 -8.37 4.17 -2.18
N VAL A 4 -7.09 3.94 -1.86
CA VAL A 4 -6.58 2.73 -1.18
C VAL A 4 -5.73 3.19 0.00
N VAL A 5 -6.36 3.44 1.14
CA VAL A 5 -5.72 4.03 2.34
C VAL A 5 -5.46 2.99 3.42
N SER A 6 -6.49 2.22 3.78
CA SER A 6 -6.39 1.10 4.72
C SER A 6 -6.81 -0.20 4.07
N ILE A 7 -6.26 -1.32 4.55
CA ILE A 7 -6.71 -2.65 4.11
C ILE A 7 -8.13 -2.94 4.61
N SER A 8 -8.51 -2.36 5.74
CA SER A 8 -9.85 -2.48 6.33
C SER A 8 -10.93 -1.80 5.49
N ASP A 9 -10.56 -0.87 4.61
CA ASP A 9 -11.48 -0.22 3.66
C ASP A 9 -11.88 -1.16 2.50
N LEU A 10 -11.17 -2.27 2.33
CA LEU A 10 -11.37 -3.21 1.23
C LEU A 10 -12.15 -4.43 1.72
N SER A 11 -13.32 -4.63 1.12
CA SER A 11 -14.07 -5.88 1.29
C SER A 11 -13.30 -7.06 0.70
N LYS A 12 -13.55 -8.25 1.25
CA LYS A 12 -13.09 -9.54 0.70
C LYS A 12 -13.27 -9.66 -0.83
N LYS A 13 -14.40 -9.17 -1.37
CA LYS A 13 -14.68 -9.16 -2.82
C LYS A 13 -13.74 -8.23 -3.59
N GLN A 14 -13.49 -7.02 -3.07
CA GLN A 14 -12.53 -6.08 -3.67
C GLN A 14 -11.11 -6.63 -3.63
N ILE A 15 -10.67 -7.16 -2.48
CA ILE A 15 -9.37 -7.82 -2.34
C ILE A 15 -9.26 -8.95 -3.38
N SER A 16 -10.24 -9.85 -3.44
CA SER A 16 -10.24 -10.96 -4.40
C SER A 16 -10.17 -10.51 -5.86
N SER A 17 -10.86 -9.42 -6.21
CA SER A 17 -10.82 -8.81 -7.54
C SER A 17 -9.44 -8.22 -7.86
N ILE A 18 -8.81 -7.54 -6.90
CA ILE A 18 -7.45 -7.00 -7.04
C ILE A 18 -6.45 -8.13 -7.26
N LEU A 19 -6.51 -9.20 -6.45
CA LEU A 19 -5.62 -10.35 -6.57
C LEU A 19 -5.79 -11.07 -7.91
N LYS A 20 -7.03 -11.20 -8.41
CA LYS A 20 -7.30 -11.74 -9.75
C LYS A 20 -6.64 -10.87 -10.81
N ARG A 21 -6.80 -9.54 -10.72
CA ARG A 21 -6.17 -8.61 -11.66
C ARG A 21 -4.64 -8.64 -11.59
N ALA A 22 -4.08 -8.75 -10.40
CA ALA A 22 -2.63 -8.90 -10.21
C ALA A 22 -2.10 -10.15 -10.95
N LYS A 23 -2.82 -11.28 -10.86
CA LYS A 23 -2.48 -12.51 -11.59
C LYS A 23 -2.40 -12.30 -13.10
N GLU A 24 -3.38 -11.60 -13.68
CA GLU A 24 -3.42 -11.28 -15.11
C GLU A 24 -2.25 -10.38 -15.54
N LEU A 25 -1.75 -9.54 -14.63
CA LEU A 25 -0.65 -8.61 -14.86
C LEU A 25 0.75 -9.23 -14.63
N VAL A 26 0.86 -10.44 -14.09
CA VAL A 26 2.17 -11.10 -13.86
C VAL A 26 3.03 -11.16 -15.13
N PRO A 27 2.52 -11.54 -16.32
CA PRO A 27 3.34 -11.51 -17.55
C PRO A 27 3.82 -10.10 -17.92
N VAL A 28 3.04 -9.06 -17.62
CA VAL A 28 3.42 -7.66 -17.84
C VAL A 28 4.51 -7.25 -16.86
N ALA A 29 4.35 -7.56 -15.57
CA ALA A 29 5.34 -7.29 -14.53
C ALA A 29 6.70 -7.96 -14.83
N LYS A 30 6.66 -9.21 -15.35
CA LYS A 30 7.85 -9.96 -15.77
C LYS A 30 8.43 -9.50 -17.12
N GLY A 31 7.84 -8.50 -17.77
CA GLY A 31 8.29 -8.01 -19.08
C GLY A 31 8.04 -8.97 -20.24
N LYS A 32 7.29 -10.05 -20.03
CA LYS A 32 6.93 -11.04 -21.07
C LYS A 32 5.81 -10.54 -21.99
N LYS A 33 5.04 -9.55 -21.54
CA LYS A 33 3.97 -8.88 -22.30
C LYS A 33 4.09 -7.37 -22.14
N LYS A 34 3.98 -6.61 -23.22
CA LYS A 34 3.86 -5.14 -23.15
C LYS A 34 2.43 -4.75 -22.82
N SER A 35 2.25 -3.71 -22.02
CA SER A 35 0.96 -3.08 -21.74
C SER A 35 1.04 -1.58 -22.00
N LYS A 36 -0.09 -1.01 -22.43
CA LYS A 36 -0.31 0.44 -22.60
C LYS A 36 -1.59 0.89 -21.90
N SER A 37 -2.05 0.11 -20.92
CA SER A 37 -3.33 0.37 -20.24
C SER A 37 -3.37 1.70 -19.48
N LEU A 38 -2.21 2.28 -19.17
CA LEU A 38 -2.05 3.57 -18.52
C LEU A 38 -1.24 4.56 -19.38
N ASP A 39 -1.26 4.38 -20.71
CA ASP A 39 -0.61 5.32 -21.63
C ASP A 39 -1.22 6.73 -21.46
N GLY A 40 -0.35 7.74 -21.42
CA GLY A 40 -0.73 9.13 -21.12
C GLY A 40 -1.13 9.42 -19.66
N LYS A 41 -1.02 8.45 -18.74
CA LYS A 41 -1.29 8.65 -17.31
C LYS A 41 -0.03 8.94 -16.51
N ILE A 42 -0.15 9.83 -15.53
CA ILE A 42 0.94 10.25 -14.65
C ILE A 42 0.65 9.78 -13.23
N LEU A 43 1.61 9.08 -12.61
CA LEU A 43 1.59 8.75 -11.19
C LEU A 43 2.52 9.69 -10.42
N ALA A 44 2.01 10.39 -9.42
CA ALA A 44 2.86 11.12 -8.49
C ALA A 44 3.36 10.22 -7.36
N THR A 45 4.67 10.18 -7.14
CA THR A 45 5.31 9.48 -6.02
C THR A 45 5.76 10.49 -4.97
N CYS A 46 4.95 10.67 -3.92
CA CYS A 46 5.20 11.64 -2.84
C CYS A 46 5.72 10.93 -1.59
N PHE A 47 7.03 10.91 -1.40
CA PHE A 47 7.68 10.19 -0.29
C PHE A 47 8.30 11.18 0.70
N PHE A 48 7.60 11.39 1.81
CA PHE A 48 8.02 12.21 2.95
C PHE A 48 8.82 11.42 4.01
N GLU A 49 9.02 10.12 3.78
CA GLU A 49 10.05 9.33 4.46
C GLU A 49 10.75 8.41 3.43
N PRO A 50 12.08 8.21 3.52
CA PRO A 50 12.80 7.40 2.54
C PRO A 50 12.30 5.95 2.44
N SER A 51 11.98 5.49 1.23
CA SER A 51 11.88 4.05 0.89
C SER A 51 12.09 3.80 -0.60
N THR A 52 13.33 3.41 -0.92
CA THR A 52 13.74 3.03 -2.27
C THR A 52 12.92 1.86 -2.81
N ARG A 53 12.67 0.84 -1.98
CA ARG A 53 11.94 -0.37 -2.40
C ARG A 53 10.51 -0.06 -2.82
N THR A 54 9.77 0.63 -1.95
CA THR A 54 8.38 0.98 -2.21
C THR A 54 8.28 1.89 -3.44
N ARG A 55 9.11 2.95 -3.51
CA ARG A 55 9.11 3.88 -4.65
C ARG A 55 9.38 3.17 -5.98
N LEU A 56 10.49 2.43 -6.07
CA LEU A 56 10.86 1.74 -7.31
C LEU A 56 9.81 0.71 -7.73
N SER A 57 9.13 0.06 -6.78
CA SER A 57 8.05 -0.89 -7.10
C SER A 57 6.86 -0.21 -7.79
N PHE A 58 6.43 0.96 -7.32
CA PHE A 58 5.34 1.72 -7.92
C PHE A 58 5.74 2.34 -9.25
N GLU A 59 6.92 2.94 -9.34
CA GLU A 59 7.45 3.51 -10.59
C GLU A 59 7.57 2.43 -11.67
N THR A 60 8.12 1.26 -11.30
CA THR A 60 8.20 0.12 -12.22
C THR A 60 6.81 -0.33 -12.66
N ALA A 61 5.85 -0.44 -11.74
CA ALA A 61 4.48 -0.85 -12.09
C ALA A 61 3.83 0.13 -13.08
N MET A 62 3.99 1.44 -12.86
CA MET A 62 3.45 2.46 -13.74
C MET A 62 4.09 2.42 -15.14
N GLN A 63 5.43 2.35 -15.19
CA GLN A 63 6.18 2.25 -16.45
C GLN A 63 5.85 0.96 -17.23
N ARG A 64 5.69 -0.18 -16.54
CA ARG A 64 5.27 -1.46 -17.17
C ARG A 64 3.88 -1.38 -17.79
N LEU A 65 3.03 -0.48 -17.33
CA LEU A 65 1.68 -0.24 -17.85
C LEU A 65 1.62 0.86 -18.92
N GLY A 66 2.77 1.47 -19.25
CA GLY A 66 2.90 2.52 -20.26
C GLY A 66 2.76 3.94 -19.73
N GLY A 67 2.59 4.12 -18.42
CA GLY A 67 2.48 5.43 -17.80
C GLY A 67 3.82 6.05 -17.41
N THR A 68 3.77 7.27 -16.91
CA THR A 68 4.94 8.02 -16.42
C THR A 68 4.82 8.33 -14.94
N CYS A 69 5.93 8.74 -14.32
CA CYS A 69 5.95 9.12 -12.91
C CYS A 69 6.60 10.50 -12.74
N ILE A 70 6.06 11.27 -11.81
CA ILE A 70 6.65 12.51 -11.28
C ILE A 70 6.72 12.39 -9.76
N GLY A 71 7.44 13.28 -9.08
CA GLY A 71 7.45 13.34 -7.62
C GLY A 71 8.84 13.49 -7.04
N PHE A 72 8.98 13.10 -5.78
CA PHE A 72 10.21 13.28 -5.01
C PHE A 72 10.43 12.09 -4.07
N ALA A 73 11.70 11.78 -3.84
CA ALA A 73 12.13 10.70 -2.95
C ALA A 73 12.72 11.20 -1.62
N ASP A 74 12.99 12.50 -1.52
CA ASP A 74 13.68 13.11 -0.39
C ASP A 74 12.81 14.24 0.19
N PRO A 75 12.40 14.17 1.46
CA PRO A 75 11.63 15.23 2.12
C PRO A 75 12.39 16.57 2.12
N SER A 76 13.74 16.51 2.14
CA SER A 76 14.58 17.71 2.11
C SER A 76 14.56 18.43 0.76
N ALA A 77 14.12 17.76 -0.30
CA ALA A 77 13.93 18.35 -1.62
C ALA A 77 12.55 19.01 -1.79
N THR A 78 11.70 19.02 -0.76
CA THR A 78 10.31 19.48 -0.86
C THR A 78 10.08 20.83 -0.17
N SER A 79 9.08 21.55 -0.67
CA SER A 79 8.55 22.81 -0.13
C SER A 79 7.92 22.69 1.26
N HIS A 80 7.78 21.47 1.82
CA HIS A 80 7.45 21.29 3.24
C HIS A 80 8.44 22.01 4.17
N LEU A 81 9.71 22.12 3.77
CA LEU A 81 10.72 22.92 4.48
C LEU A 81 10.42 24.43 4.48
N LYS A 82 9.55 24.91 3.60
CA LYS A 82 9.11 26.30 3.50
C LYS A 82 7.74 26.55 4.17
N GLY A 83 7.22 25.58 4.94
CA GLY A 83 5.98 25.73 5.69
C GLY A 83 4.70 25.37 4.92
N GLU A 84 4.81 24.74 3.75
CA GLU A 84 3.65 24.22 3.02
C GLU A 84 3.02 23.05 3.79
N THR A 85 1.68 23.02 3.87
CA THR A 85 0.97 21.92 4.53
C THR A 85 0.87 20.70 3.63
N LEU A 86 0.72 19.51 4.22
CA LEU A 86 0.48 18.27 3.46
C LEU A 86 -0.74 18.41 2.54
N VAL A 87 -1.79 19.09 3.00
CA VAL A 87 -3.02 19.30 2.23
C VAL A 87 -2.78 20.15 1.00
N ASP A 88 -2.01 21.23 1.11
CA ASP A 88 -1.68 22.10 -0.01
C ASP A 88 -0.81 21.36 -1.04
N GLY A 89 0.21 20.63 -0.56
CA GLY A 89 1.06 19.81 -1.42
C GLY A 89 0.27 18.74 -2.17
N ILE A 90 -0.67 18.06 -1.50
CA ILE A 90 -1.52 17.04 -2.15
C ILE A 90 -2.44 17.67 -3.19
N LYS A 91 -3.07 18.81 -2.91
CA LYS A 91 -3.94 19.51 -3.87
C LYS A 91 -3.15 19.95 -5.11
N MET A 92 -1.96 20.49 -4.93
CA MET A 92 -1.07 20.89 -6.02
C MET A 92 -0.69 19.68 -6.88
N VAL A 93 -0.21 18.60 -6.26
CA VAL A 93 0.21 17.39 -6.99
C VAL A 93 -0.97 16.72 -7.69
N ALA A 94 -2.16 16.70 -7.07
CA ALA A 94 -3.38 16.18 -7.67
C ALA A 94 -3.79 16.95 -8.94
N GLY A 95 -3.39 18.22 -9.09
CA GLY A 95 -3.58 18.98 -10.32
C GLY A 95 -2.63 18.59 -11.46
N TYR A 96 -1.54 17.87 -11.18
CA TYR A 96 -0.52 17.49 -12.17
C TYR A 96 -0.53 15.99 -12.53
N ALA A 97 -1.09 15.14 -11.68
CA ALA A 97 -1.04 13.69 -11.83
C ALA A 97 -2.44 13.07 -11.82
N ASP A 98 -2.59 11.86 -12.36
CA ASP A 98 -3.86 11.11 -12.39
C ASP A 98 -4.08 10.26 -11.12
N ALA A 99 -3.03 10.04 -10.32
CA ALA A 99 -3.06 9.36 -9.04
C ALA A 99 -1.82 9.71 -8.21
N VAL A 100 -1.90 9.56 -6.89
CA VAL A 100 -0.79 9.82 -5.97
C VAL A 100 -0.52 8.58 -5.12
N VAL A 101 0.74 8.15 -5.07
CA VAL A 101 1.25 7.29 -4.00
C VAL A 101 1.86 8.18 -2.94
N LEU A 102 1.31 8.12 -1.73
CA LEU A 102 1.77 8.89 -0.59
C LEU A 102 2.44 7.97 0.42
N ARG A 103 3.64 8.35 0.87
CA ARG A 103 4.31 7.74 2.01
C ARG A 103 4.78 8.82 2.96
N HIS A 104 4.43 8.72 4.24
CA HIS A 104 4.63 9.83 5.17
C HIS A 104 4.82 9.31 6.61
N PRO A 105 5.66 9.95 7.44
CA PRO A 105 6.01 9.42 8.77
C PRO A 105 4.89 9.54 9.81
N GLN A 106 3.95 10.46 9.62
CA GLN A 106 2.81 10.64 10.50
C GLN A 106 1.68 9.68 10.15
N GLU A 107 1.20 8.94 11.14
CA GLU A 107 0.01 8.09 11.03
C GLU A 107 -1.24 8.91 10.65
N GLY A 108 -2.10 8.35 9.78
CA GLY A 108 -3.33 9.01 9.33
C GLY A 108 -3.13 10.03 8.22
N SER A 109 -1.89 10.32 7.82
CA SER A 109 -1.60 11.26 6.73
C SER A 109 -2.22 10.83 5.40
N ALA A 110 -2.28 9.52 5.13
CA ALA A 110 -2.88 8.99 3.92
C ALA A 110 -4.41 9.17 3.91
N HIS A 111 -5.04 9.11 5.08
CA HIS A 111 -6.46 9.39 5.24
C HIS A 111 -6.75 10.87 4.99
N LEU A 112 -6.02 11.77 5.65
CA LEU A 112 -6.12 13.21 5.45
C LEU A 112 -5.93 13.61 3.97
N ALA A 113 -4.93 13.02 3.31
CA ALA A 113 -4.70 13.26 1.89
C ALA A 113 -5.87 12.78 1.03
N SER A 114 -6.49 11.65 1.37
CA SER A 114 -7.62 11.11 0.60
C SER A 114 -8.89 11.97 0.70
N GLU A 115 -9.13 12.61 1.83
CA GLU A 115 -10.26 13.54 2.02
C GLU A 115 -10.08 14.84 1.21
N ASN A 116 -8.83 15.21 0.92
CA ASN A 116 -8.48 16.48 0.30
C ASN A 116 -7.98 16.36 -1.16
N SER A 117 -7.99 15.16 -1.73
CA SER A 117 -7.52 14.89 -3.10
C SER A 117 -8.66 14.62 -4.07
N GLU A 118 -8.58 15.26 -5.23
CA GLU A 118 -9.50 15.00 -6.36
C GLU A 118 -9.14 13.71 -7.10
N VAL A 119 -7.88 13.28 -7.04
CA VAL A 119 -7.39 12.05 -7.66
C VAL A 119 -7.19 10.92 -6.65
N PRO A 120 -7.14 9.64 -7.09
CA PRO A 120 -6.90 8.51 -6.21
C PRO A 120 -5.62 8.65 -5.38
N ILE A 121 -5.73 8.32 -4.09
CA ILE A 121 -4.61 8.25 -3.15
C ILE A 121 -4.35 6.77 -2.86
N ILE A 122 -3.08 6.38 -2.94
CA ILE A 122 -2.58 5.05 -2.59
C ILE A 122 -1.61 5.21 -1.42
N ASN A 123 -1.94 4.60 -0.29
CA ASN A 123 -1.08 4.60 0.89
C ASN A 123 0.12 3.66 0.69
N GLY A 124 1.30 4.25 0.53
CA GLY A 124 2.61 3.59 0.49
C GLY A 124 3.25 3.37 1.87
N GLY A 125 2.51 3.65 2.94
CA GLY A 125 2.91 3.58 4.35
C GLY A 125 2.73 4.92 5.05
N ASP A 126 2.01 4.92 6.18
CA ASP A 126 1.83 6.10 7.04
C ASP A 126 2.25 5.81 8.49
N GLY A 127 3.49 6.19 8.85
CA GLY A 127 4.02 6.00 10.21
C GLY A 127 3.91 4.55 10.70
N ALA A 128 3.37 4.38 11.92
CA ALA A 128 3.07 3.07 12.51
C ALA A 128 1.71 2.49 12.08
N GLY A 129 0.97 3.18 11.21
CA GLY A 129 -0.38 2.82 10.77
C GLY A 129 -0.41 1.70 9.72
N GLN A 130 -0.85 2.04 8.51
CA GLN A 130 -1.24 1.05 7.51
C GLN A 130 -0.26 0.98 6.33
N HIS A 131 -0.21 -0.20 5.68
CA HIS A 131 0.49 -0.37 4.40
C HIS A 131 -0.30 -1.34 3.50
N PRO A 132 -1.44 -0.91 2.94
CA PRO A 132 -2.39 -1.80 2.28
C PRO A 132 -1.81 -2.52 1.06
N THR A 133 -0.93 -1.86 0.31
CA THR A 133 -0.31 -2.46 -0.88
C THR A 133 0.69 -3.57 -0.56
N GLN A 134 1.41 -3.48 0.57
CA GLN A 134 2.23 -4.57 1.06
C GLN A 134 1.36 -5.78 1.45
N THR A 135 0.27 -5.53 2.19
CA THR A 135 -0.67 -6.60 2.56
C THR A 135 -1.31 -7.26 1.35
N LEU A 136 -1.70 -6.51 0.32
CA LEU A 136 -2.23 -7.08 -0.92
C LEU A 136 -1.20 -7.96 -1.64
N LEU A 137 0.08 -7.58 -1.63
CA LEU A 137 1.16 -8.41 -2.18
C LEU A 137 1.37 -9.68 -1.35
N ASP A 138 1.31 -9.59 -0.03
CA ASP A 138 1.45 -10.75 0.87
C ASP A 138 0.31 -11.75 0.62
N LEU A 139 -0.94 -11.26 0.55
CA LEU A 139 -2.10 -12.08 0.19
C LEU A 139 -1.97 -12.68 -1.22
N PHE A 140 -1.46 -11.92 -2.19
CA PHE A 140 -1.20 -12.44 -3.54
C PHE A 140 -0.23 -13.62 -3.48
N THR A 141 0.84 -13.48 -2.71
CA THR A 141 1.87 -14.50 -2.55
C THR A 141 1.30 -15.75 -1.88
N ILE A 142 0.58 -15.60 -0.76
CA ILE A 142 -0.08 -16.73 -0.07
C ILE A 142 -1.04 -17.45 -1.03
N LYS A 143 -1.86 -16.71 -1.78
CA LYS A 143 -2.80 -17.30 -2.74
C LYS A 143 -2.08 -18.08 -3.84
N GLU A 144 -0.97 -17.55 -4.35
CA GLU A 144 -0.20 -18.18 -5.41
C GLU A 144 0.51 -19.44 -4.95
N GLU A 145 1.08 -19.44 -3.75
CA GLU A 145 1.80 -20.59 -3.20
C GLU A 145 0.84 -21.66 -2.66
N MET A 146 -0.18 -21.24 -1.90
CA MET A 146 -1.11 -22.15 -1.22
C MET A 146 -2.33 -22.52 -2.05
N LYS A 147 -2.55 -21.85 -3.20
CA LYS A 147 -3.74 -21.98 -4.09
C LYS A 147 -5.08 -21.63 -3.43
N LYS A 148 -5.08 -21.19 -2.18
CA LYS A 148 -6.23 -20.74 -1.41
C LYS A 148 -5.84 -19.61 -0.48
N LEU A 149 -6.84 -18.87 0.00
CA LEU A 149 -6.68 -17.84 1.04
C LEU A 149 -7.52 -18.10 2.28
N GLU A 150 -8.38 -19.12 2.25
CA GLU A 150 -9.36 -19.40 3.29
C GLU A 150 -9.02 -20.68 4.04
N GLY A 151 -9.34 -20.71 5.33
CA GLY A 151 -9.11 -21.87 6.19
C GLY A 151 -7.63 -22.26 6.27
N LEU A 152 -6.76 -21.27 6.35
CA LEU A 152 -5.32 -21.43 6.58
C LEU A 152 -5.01 -21.31 8.07
N ASN A 153 -3.97 -22.02 8.51
CA ASN A 153 -3.32 -21.78 9.78
C ASN A 153 -2.06 -20.95 9.49
N VAL A 154 -2.01 -19.72 10.00
CA VAL A 154 -0.92 -18.78 9.72
C VAL A 154 -0.20 -18.44 11.02
N GLY A 155 1.08 -18.79 11.10
CA GLY A 155 1.96 -18.36 12.19
C GLY A 155 2.63 -17.03 11.85
N MET A 156 2.57 -16.06 12.74
CA MET A 156 3.25 -14.78 12.63
C MET A 156 4.29 -14.67 13.72
N LEU A 157 5.56 -14.52 13.33
CA LEU A 157 6.72 -14.58 14.22
C LEU A 157 7.51 -13.27 14.16
N GLY A 158 7.85 -12.72 15.33
CA GLY A 158 8.80 -11.60 15.45
C GLY A 158 8.29 -10.45 16.29
N ASP A 159 8.58 -9.22 15.85
CA ASP A 159 8.06 -8.00 16.48
C ASP A 159 6.61 -7.78 16.04
N LEU A 160 5.68 -8.27 16.87
CA LEU A 160 4.25 -8.13 16.62
C LEU A 160 3.69 -6.84 17.19
N ARG A 161 4.45 -6.12 18.02
CA ARG A 161 4.00 -4.87 18.66
C ARG A 161 4.11 -3.68 17.73
N TYR A 162 5.22 -3.56 17.00
CA TYR A 162 5.51 -2.41 16.14
C TYR A 162 5.47 -2.74 14.64
N GLY A 163 5.23 -4.00 14.28
CA GLY A 163 5.18 -4.45 12.90
C GLY A 163 3.90 -4.02 12.16
N ARG A 164 3.86 -2.79 11.63
CA ARG A 164 2.72 -2.29 10.82
C ARG A 164 2.23 -3.26 9.73
N THR A 165 3.16 -3.99 9.10
CA THR A 165 2.82 -4.96 8.06
C THR A 165 2.10 -6.18 8.63
N VAL A 166 2.48 -6.63 9.83
CA VAL A 166 1.84 -7.78 10.48
C VAL A 166 0.46 -7.42 11.00
N HIS A 167 0.26 -6.19 11.48
CA HIS A 167 -1.06 -5.68 11.87
C HIS A 167 -2.01 -5.65 10.67
N SER A 168 -1.60 -4.97 9.59
CA SER A 168 -2.38 -4.87 8.35
C SER A 168 -2.67 -6.25 7.75
N LEU A 169 -1.68 -7.17 7.72
CA LEU A 169 -1.89 -8.53 7.22
C LEU A 169 -2.83 -9.36 8.11
N SER A 170 -2.77 -9.19 9.43
CA SER A 170 -3.67 -9.89 10.37
C SER A 170 -5.14 -9.54 10.11
N HIS A 171 -5.45 -8.25 10.00
CA HIS A 171 -6.81 -7.79 9.66
C HIS A 171 -7.29 -8.35 8.33
N ALA A 172 -6.41 -8.39 7.32
CA ALA A 172 -6.79 -8.89 6.00
C ALA A 172 -7.03 -10.40 6.01
N LEU A 173 -6.18 -11.18 6.68
CA LEU A 173 -6.32 -12.63 6.79
C LEU A 173 -7.54 -13.05 7.63
N ALA A 174 -7.93 -12.25 8.62
CA ALA A 174 -9.14 -12.47 9.42
C ALA A 174 -10.41 -12.49 8.54
N GLN A 175 -10.46 -11.69 7.46
CA GLN A 175 -11.61 -11.69 6.52
C GLN A 175 -11.80 -13.02 5.76
N PHE A 176 -10.81 -13.91 5.79
CA PHE A 176 -10.82 -15.18 5.05
C PHE A 176 -10.98 -16.42 5.97
N ASN A 177 -11.47 -16.25 7.20
CA ASN A 177 -11.68 -17.35 8.16
C ASN A 177 -10.40 -18.16 8.42
N ASN A 178 -9.27 -17.46 8.54
CA ASN A 178 -7.99 -18.07 8.86
C ASN A 178 -7.77 -18.13 10.37
N LYS A 179 -7.05 -19.15 10.83
CA LYS A 179 -6.57 -19.24 12.21
C LYS A 179 -5.18 -18.61 12.30
N LEU A 180 -5.05 -17.56 13.09
CA LEU A 180 -3.77 -16.87 13.30
C LEU A 180 -3.13 -17.33 14.61
N SER A 181 -1.83 -17.62 14.57
CA SER A 181 -1.00 -17.91 15.74
C SER A 181 0.10 -16.86 15.85
N PHE A 182 0.11 -16.11 16.94
CA PHE A 182 1.08 -15.04 17.20
C PHE A 182 2.22 -15.55 18.07
N ILE A 183 3.46 -15.43 17.58
CA ILE A 183 4.66 -15.98 18.22
C ILE A 183 5.64 -14.83 18.45
N SER A 184 5.82 -14.42 19.71
CA SER A 184 6.73 -13.33 20.09
C SER A 184 7.12 -13.44 21.56
N PRO A 185 8.19 -12.75 21.99
CA PRO A 185 8.37 -12.41 23.41
C PRO A 185 7.19 -11.56 23.93
N ASP A 186 6.90 -11.64 25.23
CA ASP A 186 5.79 -10.89 25.85
C ASP A 186 5.89 -9.37 25.63
N SER A 187 7.12 -8.83 25.63
CA SER A 187 7.39 -7.41 25.39
C SER A 187 7.01 -6.94 23.98
N LEU A 188 6.96 -7.85 23.02
CA LEU A 188 6.66 -7.63 21.60
C LEU A 188 5.35 -8.30 21.17
N SER A 189 4.47 -8.61 22.13
CA SER A 189 3.16 -9.22 21.89
C SER A 189 2.28 -8.37 20.96
N MET A 190 1.40 -9.05 20.23
CA MET A 190 0.42 -8.41 19.36
C MET A 190 -0.48 -7.47 20.19
N PRO A 191 -0.66 -6.21 19.79
CA PRO A 191 -1.54 -5.29 20.51
C PRO A 191 -3.00 -5.78 20.50
N SER A 192 -3.74 -5.51 21.58
CA SER A 192 -5.14 -5.96 21.71
C SER A 192 -6.04 -5.46 20.59
N HIS A 193 -5.86 -4.21 20.15
CA HIS A 193 -6.64 -3.63 19.05
C HIS A 193 -6.51 -4.36 17.69
N VAL A 194 -5.53 -5.26 17.54
CA VAL A 194 -5.38 -6.10 16.34
C VAL A 194 -6.07 -7.45 16.52
N THR A 195 -6.18 -7.94 17.75
CA THR A 195 -6.72 -9.26 18.10
C THR A 195 -8.18 -9.25 18.53
N ASP A 196 -8.69 -8.09 18.94
CA ASP A 196 -10.10 -7.85 19.31
C ASP A 196 -11.00 -7.72 18.06
#